data_AF-B8B5U0-F1
#
_entry.id   AF-B8B5U0-F1
#
_cell.length_a   1.000
_cell.length_b   1.000
_cell.length_c   1.000
_cell.angle_alpha   90.00
_cell.angle_beta   90.00
_cell.angle_gamma   90.00
#
_symmetry.space_group_name_H-M   'P 1'
#
loop_
_entity.id
_entity.type
_entity.pdbx_description
1 polymer ?
#
loop_
_entity_poly.entity_id
_entity_poly.type
_entity_poly.pdbx_seq_one_letter_code
_entity_poly.pdbx_strand_id
1 'polypeptide(L)'
;MTATTPPAVAVAGESPPPLVHLAFNLYSTGFIAATATGLRVFSCFSSPLNKVFARDVEVCPEDDGGCGGGGWKVAIAEMFNEAFAAVVFRREKGGGGGTVDKICFWSIPNGRMYCMHKTLPFDGAVRGVRLVGEFLLVAGDERAALYELPHASAPPKKVKVVETAANPLGLGAVVQPDGNARFVAAAPQRMKGMVQVHRLAEDHVYVRAHYSSLAAIALSADGRLLATAGSKGTLVRIFSTSDGKLLQAY
;
A
#
# COMPACT_ATOMS: atom_id res chain seq x y z
N MET A 1 -11.14 -34.04 -17.65
CA MET A 1 -9.68 -34.04 -17.44
C MET A 1 -9.15 -32.74 -18.01
N THR A 2 -9.03 -31.71 -17.19
CA THR A 2 -8.54 -30.40 -17.60
C THR A 2 -7.02 -30.41 -17.60
N ALA A 3 -6.43 -30.18 -18.77
CA ALA A 3 -4.99 -30.11 -18.95
C ALA A 3 -4.43 -28.94 -18.13
N THR A 4 -3.71 -29.27 -17.06
CA THR A 4 -2.83 -28.35 -16.36
C THR A 4 -1.70 -27.98 -17.31
N THR A 5 -1.67 -26.72 -17.75
CA THR A 5 -0.51 -26.16 -18.45
C THR A 5 0.69 -26.28 -17.50
N PRO A 6 1.81 -26.89 -17.92
CA PRO A 6 2.99 -26.99 -17.06
C PRO A 6 3.49 -25.57 -16.74
N PRO A 7 4.11 -25.36 -15.56
CA PRO A 7 4.74 -24.07 -15.26
C PRO A 7 5.77 -23.80 -16.34
N ALA A 8 5.71 -22.62 -16.97
CA ALA A 8 6.75 -22.16 -17.88
C ALA A 8 8.09 -22.26 -17.14
N VAL A 9 8.89 -23.27 -17.50
CA VAL A 9 10.27 -23.40 -17.05
C VAL A 9 10.98 -22.19 -17.61
N ALA A 10 11.60 -21.41 -16.72
CA ALA A 10 12.39 -20.25 -17.11
C ALA A 10 13.36 -20.67 -18.22
N VAL A 11 13.31 -19.98 -19.36
CA VAL A 11 14.22 -20.20 -20.47
C VAL A 11 15.64 -19.99 -19.92
N ALA A 12 16.46 -21.04 -19.99
CA ALA A 12 17.83 -21.00 -19.49
C ALA A 12 18.61 -19.90 -20.23
N GLY A 13 18.95 -18.82 -19.52
CA GLY A 13 19.80 -17.74 -20.04
C GLY A 13 19.30 -16.31 -19.76
N GLU A 14 18.03 -16.12 -19.40
CA GLU A 14 17.50 -14.79 -19.11
C GLU A 14 17.41 -14.57 -17.58
N SER A 15 18.10 -13.56 -17.06
CA SER A 15 17.99 -13.20 -15.65
C SER A 15 16.54 -12.79 -15.35
N PRO A 16 15.91 -13.32 -14.28
CA PRO A 16 14.55 -12.94 -13.96
C PRO A 16 14.46 -11.41 -13.74
N PRO A 17 13.36 -10.76 -14.17
CA PRO A 17 13.22 -9.32 -14.05
C PRO A 17 13.36 -8.89 -12.59
N PRO A 18 14.01 -7.73 -12.33
CA PRO A 18 14.31 -7.30 -10.97
C PRO A 18 13.02 -7.06 -10.17
N LEU A 19 13.08 -7.43 -8.89
CA LEU A 19 12.01 -7.18 -7.95
C LEU A 19 11.92 -5.67 -7.67
N VAL A 20 10.72 -5.11 -7.78
CA VAL A 20 10.43 -3.69 -7.48
C VAL A 20 9.71 -3.51 -6.16
N HIS A 21 8.91 -4.50 -5.73
CA HIS A 21 8.19 -4.43 -4.46
C HIS A 21 7.92 -5.83 -3.90
N LEU A 22 7.88 -5.91 -2.56
CA LEU A 22 7.48 -7.11 -1.83
C LEU A 22 6.65 -6.69 -0.61
N ALA A 23 5.50 -7.32 -0.42
CA ALA A 23 4.63 -7.02 0.72
C ALA A 23 3.93 -8.28 1.23
N PHE A 24 3.94 -8.45 2.54
CA PHE A 24 3.11 -9.45 3.22
C PHE A 24 1.69 -8.92 3.37
N ASN A 25 0.72 -9.83 3.42
CA ASN A 25 -0.60 -9.49 3.90
C ASN A 25 -0.59 -9.24 5.42
N LEU A 26 -1.72 -8.71 5.95
CA LEU A 26 -1.83 -8.28 7.35
C LEU A 26 -1.40 -9.36 8.36
N TYR A 27 -1.70 -10.62 8.08
CA TYR A 27 -1.43 -11.75 8.99
C TYR A 27 -0.17 -12.54 8.61
N SER A 28 0.63 -12.04 7.65
CA SER A 28 1.83 -12.71 7.13
C SER A 28 1.60 -14.15 6.64
N THR A 29 0.36 -14.49 6.26
CA THR A 29 -0.01 -15.81 5.76
C THR A 29 0.31 -15.98 4.27
N GLY A 30 0.53 -14.88 3.57
CA GLY A 30 1.00 -14.85 2.19
C GLY A 30 1.65 -13.52 1.87
N PHE A 31 2.33 -13.46 0.72
CA PHE A 31 2.98 -12.25 0.25
C PHE A 31 2.90 -12.12 -1.27
N ILE A 32 2.97 -10.87 -1.73
CA ILE A 32 3.07 -10.50 -3.13
C ILE A 32 4.49 -10.06 -3.45
N ALA A 33 5.03 -10.56 -4.57
CA ALA A 33 6.30 -10.17 -5.13
C ALA A 33 6.06 -9.56 -6.52
N ALA A 34 6.44 -8.31 -6.70
CA ALA A 34 6.24 -7.56 -7.93
C ALA A 34 7.57 -7.28 -8.62
N THR A 35 7.58 -7.43 -9.94
CA THR A 35 8.59 -6.90 -10.86
C THR A 35 7.95 -5.80 -11.69
N ALA A 36 8.73 -5.03 -12.46
CA ALA A 36 8.19 -3.96 -13.28
C ALA A 36 7.07 -4.40 -14.25
N THR A 37 7.04 -5.68 -14.63
CA THR A 37 6.13 -6.25 -15.63
C THR A 37 5.37 -7.49 -15.15
N GLY A 38 5.42 -7.84 -13.86
CA GLY A 38 4.83 -9.08 -13.39
C GLY A 38 4.53 -9.11 -11.90
N LEU A 39 3.50 -9.87 -11.53
CA LEU A 39 3.02 -10.05 -10.16
C LEU A 39 2.99 -11.54 -9.82
N ARG A 40 3.44 -11.88 -8.61
CA ARG A 40 3.43 -13.26 -8.09
C ARG A 40 2.92 -13.27 -6.65
N VAL A 41 2.07 -14.24 -6.32
CA VAL A 41 1.51 -14.42 -4.99
C VAL A 41 1.94 -15.77 -4.44
N PHE A 42 2.39 -15.77 -3.19
CA PHE A 42 2.90 -16.93 -2.48
C PHE A 42 2.14 -17.12 -1.18
N SER A 43 1.87 -18.39 -0.85
CA SER A 43 1.30 -18.77 0.43
C SER A 43 2.41 -19.24 1.36
N CYS A 44 2.36 -18.82 2.62
CA CYS A 44 3.32 -19.20 3.66
C CYS A 44 2.92 -20.50 4.40
N PHE A 45 1.73 -21.07 4.12
CA PHE A 45 1.21 -22.25 4.84
C PHE A 45 1.87 -23.58 4.47
N SER A 46 2.67 -23.63 3.40
CA SER A 46 3.32 -24.86 2.93
C SER A 46 4.84 -24.68 2.84
N SER A 47 5.56 -25.78 3.12
CA SER A 47 7.00 -25.88 2.91
C SER A 47 7.28 -26.98 1.88
N PRO A 48 7.91 -26.67 0.73
CA PRO A 48 8.39 -25.35 0.32
C PRO A 48 7.24 -24.37 0.04
N LEU A 49 7.55 -23.07 0.04
CA LEU A 49 6.60 -21.99 -0.31
C LEU A 49 5.87 -22.34 -1.60
N ASN A 50 4.55 -22.40 -1.54
CA ASN A 50 3.75 -22.69 -2.71
C ASN A 50 3.38 -21.38 -3.43
N LYS A 51 3.69 -21.34 -4.72
CA LYS A 51 3.28 -20.27 -5.62
C LYS A 51 1.80 -20.46 -5.94
N VAL A 52 0.96 -19.55 -5.47
CA VAL A 52 -0.49 -19.61 -5.69
C VAL A 52 -0.84 -19.08 -7.07
N PHE A 53 -0.18 -17.99 -7.51
CA PHE A 53 -0.52 -17.32 -8.75
C PHE A 53 0.68 -16.56 -9.37
N ALA A 54 0.73 -16.49 -10.70
CA ALA A 54 1.59 -15.55 -11.42
C ALA A 54 0.90 -14.98 -12.65
N ARG A 55 1.20 -13.72 -12.94
CA ARG A 55 0.74 -13.04 -14.14
C ARG A 55 1.73 -11.97 -14.56
N ASP A 56 2.01 -11.92 -15.85
CA ASP A 56 2.67 -10.80 -16.48
C ASP A 56 1.64 -9.70 -16.76
N VAL A 57 2.02 -8.46 -16.44
CA VAL A 57 1.16 -7.29 -16.60
C VAL A 57 1.57 -6.60 -17.91
N GLU A 58 1.14 -7.16 -19.03
CA GLU A 58 1.51 -6.64 -20.36
C GLU A 58 0.91 -5.26 -20.64
N VAL A 59 -0.23 -4.92 -20.04
CA VAL A 59 -0.85 -3.59 -20.11
C VAL A 59 -1.64 -3.37 -18.83
N CYS A 60 -1.63 -2.17 -18.24
CA CYS A 60 -2.66 -1.82 -17.25
C CYS A 60 -4.04 -2.19 -17.83
N PRO A 61 -4.93 -2.84 -17.06
CA PRO A 61 -6.29 -3.09 -17.52
C PRO A 61 -6.91 -1.78 -17.95
N GLU A 62 -7.47 -1.79 -19.16
CA GLU A 62 -8.28 -0.70 -19.64
C GLU A 62 -9.51 -0.57 -18.74
N ASP A 63 -9.90 0.67 -18.43
CA ASP A 63 -11.31 0.98 -18.27
C ASP A 63 -11.80 1.51 -19.62
N ASP A 64 -12.96 1.01 -20.04
CA ASP A 64 -13.76 1.38 -21.22
C ASP A 64 -13.52 2.81 -21.74
N GLY A 65 -12.72 2.95 -22.81
CA GLY A 65 -12.64 4.20 -23.58
C GLY A 65 -11.30 4.92 -23.56
N GLY A 66 -10.20 4.18 -23.65
CA GLY A 66 -8.94 4.70 -24.20
C GLY A 66 -7.83 4.93 -23.19
N CYS A 67 -6.94 3.94 -23.09
CA CYS A 67 -5.55 4.11 -22.64
C CYS A 67 -4.63 3.27 -23.55
N GLY A 68 -4.72 3.47 -24.86
CA GLY A 68 -3.85 2.86 -25.88
C GLY A 68 -2.40 3.41 -25.86
N GLY A 69 -1.80 3.54 -24.69
CA GLY A 69 -0.41 3.94 -24.54
C GLY A 69 0.31 2.97 -23.61
N GLY A 70 1.11 2.08 -24.20
CA GLY A 70 2.00 1.18 -23.48
C GLY A 70 2.98 1.91 -22.54
N GLY A 71 3.81 1.14 -21.83
CA GLY A 71 4.85 1.69 -20.95
C GLY A 71 4.44 1.87 -19.48
N TRP A 72 3.29 1.32 -19.06
CA TRP A 72 2.97 1.18 -17.64
C TRP A 72 3.85 0.11 -17.00
N LYS A 73 4.38 0.41 -15.82
CA LYS A 73 5.16 -0.54 -15.01
C LYS A 73 4.57 -0.63 -13.61
N VAL A 74 4.66 -1.80 -12.98
CA VAL A 74 4.32 -1.94 -11.56
C VAL A 74 5.34 -1.14 -10.75
N ALA A 75 4.85 -0.31 -9.82
CA ALA A 75 5.67 0.44 -8.89
C ALA A 75 5.53 -0.07 -7.45
N ILE A 76 4.30 -0.39 -7.03
CA ILE A 76 3.97 -0.85 -5.67
C ILE A 76 2.91 -1.93 -5.79
N ALA A 77 3.00 -2.96 -4.95
CA ALA A 77 1.97 -3.99 -4.84
C ALA A 77 1.79 -4.40 -3.38
N GLU A 78 0.56 -4.29 -2.88
CA GLU A 78 0.19 -4.55 -1.49
C GLU A 78 -0.94 -5.57 -1.46
N MET A 79 -0.76 -6.62 -0.68
CA MET A 79 -1.69 -7.74 -0.63
C MET A 79 -2.62 -7.58 0.58
N PHE A 80 -3.93 -7.66 0.37
CA PHE A 80 -4.87 -7.70 1.48
C PHE A 80 -5.02 -9.13 2.01
N ASN A 81 -5.30 -10.07 1.11
CA ASN A 81 -5.39 -11.50 1.38
C ASN A 81 -5.11 -12.27 0.08
N GLU A 82 -5.24 -13.60 0.10
CA GLU A 82 -5.01 -14.46 -1.08
C GLU A 82 -6.03 -14.25 -2.22
N ALA A 83 -7.06 -13.43 -2.02
CA ALA A 83 -8.06 -13.11 -3.02
C ALA A 83 -7.92 -11.69 -3.62
N PHE A 84 -7.33 -10.74 -2.90
CA PHE A 84 -7.30 -9.33 -3.29
C PHE A 84 -5.97 -8.63 -3.00
N ALA A 85 -5.53 -7.80 -3.95
CA ALA A 85 -4.36 -6.93 -3.82
C ALA A 85 -4.62 -5.55 -4.43
N ALA A 86 -3.94 -4.52 -3.94
CA ALA A 86 -3.83 -3.21 -4.56
C ALA A 86 -2.49 -3.08 -5.28
N VAL A 87 -2.52 -2.58 -6.52
CA VAL A 87 -1.34 -2.43 -7.37
C VAL A 87 -1.28 -1.00 -7.88
N VAL A 88 -0.13 -0.36 -7.70
CA VAL A 88 0.15 0.96 -8.26
C VAL A 88 0.95 0.79 -9.53
N PHE A 89 0.39 1.24 -10.63
CA PHE A 89 1.05 1.34 -11.92
C PHE A 89 1.57 2.74 -12.14
N ARG A 90 2.78 2.83 -12.67
CA ARG A 90 3.45 4.09 -12.97
C ARG A 90 3.83 4.14 -14.44
N ARG A 91 3.59 5.29 -15.06
CA ARG A 91 4.05 5.60 -16.42
C ARG A 91 4.71 6.97 -16.45
N GLU A 92 5.75 7.12 -17.23
CA GLU A 92 6.35 8.42 -17.50
C GLU A 92 5.43 9.27 -18.39
N LYS A 93 5.37 10.58 -18.13
CA LYS A 93 4.68 11.52 -19.02
C LYS A 93 5.57 11.77 -20.25
N GLY A 94 4.99 11.71 -21.45
CA GLY A 94 5.69 12.19 -22.65
C GLY A 94 5.93 13.69 -22.57
N GLY A 95 7.11 14.17 -22.97
CA GLY A 95 7.38 15.60 -23.16
C GLY A 95 8.15 16.33 -22.04
N GLY A 96 8.80 15.63 -21.11
CA GLY A 96 9.77 16.25 -20.19
C GLY A 96 9.29 16.37 -18.74
N GLY A 97 9.57 15.32 -17.96
CA GLY A 97 9.58 15.35 -16.50
C GLY A 97 8.25 15.03 -15.82
N GLY A 98 8.12 13.83 -15.28
CA GLY A 98 7.05 13.47 -14.35
C GLY A 98 6.43 12.10 -14.63
N THR A 99 5.68 11.60 -13.65
CA THR A 99 5.00 10.31 -13.74
C THR A 99 3.50 10.47 -13.56
N VAL A 100 2.75 9.50 -14.07
CA VAL A 100 1.34 9.30 -13.79
C VAL A 100 1.21 7.97 -13.08
N ASP A 101 0.55 7.99 -11.92
CA ASP A 101 0.27 6.79 -11.16
C ASP A 101 -1.21 6.43 -11.27
N LYS A 102 -1.50 5.14 -11.35
CA LYS A 102 -2.84 4.57 -11.29
C LYS A 102 -2.88 3.50 -10.23
N ILE A 103 -3.87 3.55 -9.36
CA ILE A 103 -4.13 2.52 -8.37
C ILE A 103 -5.18 1.58 -8.96
N CYS A 104 -4.91 0.28 -9.01
CA CYS A 104 -5.86 -0.72 -9.47
C CYS A 104 -5.94 -1.87 -8.45
N PHE A 105 -7.13 -2.44 -8.31
CA PHE A 105 -7.43 -3.57 -7.44
C PHE A 105 -7.44 -4.84 -8.27
N TRP A 106 -6.67 -5.82 -7.81
CA TRP A 106 -6.52 -7.09 -8.48
C TRP A 106 -7.26 -8.18 -7.70
N SER A 107 -8.24 -8.81 -8.36
CA SER A 107 -8.85 -10.05 -7.91
C SER A 107 -7.96 -11.21 -8.38
N ILE A 108 -7.29 -11.84 -7.42
CA ILE A 108 -6.28 -12.86 -7.65
C ILE A 108 -6.89 -14.13 -8.28
N PRO A 109 -8.02 -14.69 -7.79
CA PRO A 109 -8.51 -15.99 -8.25
C PRO A 109 -8.94 -16.02 -9.72
N ASN A 110 -9.52 -14.93 -10.21
CA ASN A 110 -10.02 -14.82 -11.60
C ASN A 110 -9.13 -13.94 -12.49
N GLY A 111 -8.05 -13.39 -11.95
CA GLY A 111 -7.14 -12.52 -12.68
C GLY A 111 -7.75 -11.18 -13.14
N ARG A 112 -8.92 -10.77 -12.66
CA ARG A 112 -9.52 -9.49 -13.06
C ARG A 112 -8.90 -8.35 -12.29
N MET A 113 -8.68 -7.22 -12.95
CA MET A 113 -8.11 -6.05 -12.31
C MET A 113 -8.93 -4.83 -12.70
N TYR A 114 -9.23 -4.00 -11.71
CA TYR A 114 -10.16 -2.89 -11.76
C TYR A 114 -9.44 -1.63 -11.30
N CYS A 115 -9.39 -0.60 -12.14
CA CYS A 115 -8.72 0.61 -11.72
C CYS A 115 -9.62 1.49 -10.86
N MET A 116 -9.01 2.18 -9.91
CA MET A 116 -9.72 3.11 -9.05
C MET A 116 -10.36 4.20 -9.92
N HIS A 117 -11.63 4.52 -9.63
CA HIS A 117 -12.43 5.40 -10.46
C HIS A 117 -11.77 6.77 -10.66
N LYS A 118 -11.78 7.28 -11.91
CA LYS A 118 -11.08 8.53 -12.29
C LYS A 118 -11.51 9.75 -11.49
N THR A 119 -12.73 9.77 -10.93
CA THR A 119 -13.23 10.88 -10.11
C THR A 119 -12.70 10.87 -8.67
N LEU A 120 -11.91 9.87 -8.29
CA LEU A 120 -11.30 9.77 -6.96
C LEU A 120 -9.77 9.79 -7.06
N PRO A 121 -9.18 10.77 -7.77
CA PRO A 121 -7.75 10.78 -7.98
C PRO A 121 -7.01 10.92 -6.64
N PHE A 122 -5.88 10.22 -6.55
CA PHE A 122 -4.79 10.66 -5.69
C PHE A 122 -3.91 11.57 -6.53
N ASP A 123 -3.90 12.85 -6.18
CA ASP A 123 -3.10 13.81 -6.91
C ASP A 123 -1.62 13.61 -6.49
N GLY A 124 -0.69 13.59 -7.45
CA GLY A 124 0.74 13.44 -7.18
C GLY A 124 1.25 12.00 -7.14
N ALA A 125 2.55 11.84 -6.86
CA ALA A 125 3.20 10.54 -6.88
C ALA A 125 2.80 9.69 -5.66
N VAL A 126 2.42 8.45 -5.91
CA VAL A 126 2.15 7.45 -4.89
C VAL A 126 3.48 6.85 -4.45
N ARG A 127 3.80 6.98 -3.17
CA ARG A 127 5.01 6.46 -2.55
C ARG A 127 4.76 5.20 -1.73
N GLY A 128 3.55 5.02 -1.22
CA GLY A 128 3.13 3.83 -0.49
C GLY A 128 1.62 3.67 -0.49
N VAL A 129 1.15 2.45 -0.36
CA VAL A 129 -0.27 2.15 -0.12
C VAL A 129 -0.41 1.15 1.02
N ARG A 130 -1.50 1.19 1.78
CA ARG A 130 -1.81 0.21 2.82
C ARG A 130 -3.30 -0.11 2.74
N LEU A 131 -3.63 -1.39 2.66
CA LEU A 131 -4.99 -1.88 2.49
C LEU A 131 -5.40 -2.68 3.73
N VAL A 132 -6.49 -2.29 4.38
CA VAL A 132 -7.04 -2.99 5.55
C VAL A 132 -8.57 -2.92 5.52
N GLY A 133 -9.22 -4.08 5.49
CA GLY A 133 -10.67 -4.18 5.35
C GLY A 133 -11.18 -3.37 4.15
N GLU A 134 -12.02 -2.38 4.43
CA GLU A 134 -12.57 -1.46 3.43
C GLU A 134 -11.75 -0.18 3.26
N PHE A 135 -10.55 -0.08 3.83
CA PHE A 135 -9.74 1.14 3.81
C PHE A 135 -8.46 1.00 3.02
N LEU A 136 -8.21 1.99 2.15
CA LEU A 136 -6.96 2.18 1.45
C LEU A 136 -6.33 3.51 1.88
N LEU A 137 -5.20 3.44 2.57
CA LEU A 137 -4.34 4.59 2.80
C LEU A 137 -3.36 4.71 1.64
N VAL A 138 -3.29 5.89 1.02
CA VAL A 138 -2.35 6.24 -0.04
C VAL A 138 -1.42 7.31 0.50
N ALA A 139 -0.13 7.02 0.58
CA ALA A 139 0.91 7.95 0.98
C ALA A 139 1.62 8.50 -0.27
N GLY A 140 1.67 9.82 -0.42
CA GLY A 140 2.44 10.52 -1.44
C GLY A 140 3.48 11.43 -0.82
N ASP A 141 4.10 12.29 -1.64
CA ASP A 141 5.24 13.11 -1.21
C ASP A 141 4.92 14.11 -0.10
N GLU A 142 3.77 14.79 -0.15
CA GLU A 142 3.39 15.87 0.79
C GLU A 142 1.96 15.72 1.32
N ARG A 143 1.33 14.58 1.04
CA ARG A 143 0.00 14.24 1.54
C ARG A 143 -0.19 12.75 1.68
N ALA A 144 -1.07 12.39 2.59
CA ALA A 144 -1.66 11.06 2.64
C ALA A 144 -3.19 11.19 2.51
N ALA A 145 -3.82 10.24 1.81
CA ALA A 145 -5.26 10.19 1.65
C ALA A 145 -5.78 8.82 2.06
N LEU A 146 -6.84 8.83 2.87
CA LEU A 146 -7.58 7.64 3.25
C LEU A 146 -8.83 7.54 2.39
N TYR A 147 -8.98 6.39 1.74
CA TYR A 147 -10.15 6.04 0.95
C TYR A 147 -10.90 4.89 1.60
N GLU A 148 -12.21 4.91 1.47
CA GLU A 148 -13.11 3.82 1.78
C GLU A 148 -13.52 3.14 0.47
N LEU A 149 -13.46 1.82 0.47
CA LEU A 149 -13.68 0.90 -0.64
C LEU A 149 -14.82 -0.04 -0.22
N PRO A 150 -16.08 0.39 -0.37
CA PRO A 150 -17.21 -0.42 0.05
C PRO A 150 -17.22 -1.78 -0.68
N HIS A 151 -17.58 -2.85 0.03
CA HIS A 151 -17.75 -4.17 -0.61
C HIS A 151 -18.93 -4.25 -1.59
N ALA A 152 -19.93 -3.38 -1.44
CA ALA A 152 -21.07 -3.29 -2.34
C ALA A 152 -20.73 -2.45 -3.58
N SER A 153 -21.56 -2.49 -4.62
CA SER A 153 -21.43 -1.71 -5.88
C SER A 153 -21.42 -0.17 -5.70
N ALA A 154 -21.29 0.33 -4.47
CA ALA A 154 -21.12 1.74 -4.18
C ALA A 154 -19.74 2.22 -4.65
N PRO A 155 -19.64 3.45 -5.16
CA PRO A 155 -18.36 4.00 -5.56
C PRO A 155 -17.46 4.19 -4.34
N PRO A 156 -16.12 4.03 -4.49
CA PRO A 156 -15.20 4.38 -3.43
C PRO A 156 -15.37 5.83 -2.97
N LYS A 157 -14.93 6.15 -1.76
CA LYS A 157 -15.03 7.51 -1.22
C LYS A 157 -13.71 7.96 -0.64
N LYS A 158 -13.33 9.20 -0.91
CA LYS A 158 -12.22 9.87 -0.23
C LYS A 158 -12.70 10.31 1.15
N VAL A 159 -12.19 9.67 2.20
CA VAL A 159 -12.62 9.88 3.59
C VAL A 159 -11.85 11.02 4.23
N LYS A 160 -10.54 11.02 4.07
CA LYS A 160 -9.64 11.99 4.70
C LYS A 160 -8.46 12.29 3.80
N VAL A 161 -8.01 13.54 3.81
CA VAL A 161 -6.72 13.95 3.26
C VAL A 161 -5.99 14.72 4.34
N VAL A 162 -4.73 14.39 4.52
CA VAL A 162 -3.85 15.05 5.47
C VAL A 162 -2.59 15.48 4.76
N GLU A 163 -2.08 16.65 5.11
CA GLU A 163 -0.79 17.11 4.61
C GLU A 163 0.33 16.56 5.47
N THR A 164 1.45 16.23 4.82
CA THR A 164 2.61 15.60 5.44
C THR A 164 3.86 16.42 5.12
N ALA A 165 4.94 16.23 5.89
CA ALA A 165 6.27 16.59 5.41
C ALA A 165 6.63 15.71 4.20
N ALA A 166 7.78 16.01 3.58
CA ALA A 166 8.37 15.15 2.56
C ALA A 166 8.38 13.69 3.02
N ASN A 167 7.66 12.83 2.28
CA ASN A 167 7.45 11.42 2.60
C ASN A 167 7.92 10.52 1.44
N PRO A 168 9.22 10.58 1.07
CA PRO A 168 9.75 9.82 -0.07
C PRO A 168 9.69 8.30 0.15
N LEU A 169 9.59 7.86 1.42
CA LEU A 169 9.49 6.46 1.81
C LEU A 169 8.04 5.94 1.81
N GLY A 170 7.05 6.79 1.52
CA GLY A 170 5.64 6.37 1.50
C GLY A 170 5.12 5.89 2.84
N LEU A 171 5.61 6.48 3.94
CA LEU A 171 5.25 6.09 5.29
C LEU A 171 3.78 6.41 5.55
N GLY A 172 3.11 5.42 6.13
CA GLY A 172 1.73 5.49 6.55
C GLY A 172 1.32 4.13 7.12
N ALA A 173 0.42 4.15 8.10
CA ALA A 173 -0.16 2.96 8.67
C ALA A 173 -1.66 3.17 8.83
N VAL A 174 -2.45 2.12 8.60
CA VAL A 174 -3.87 2.12 8.87
C VAL A 174 -4.25 0.75 9.40
N VAL A 175 -5.12 0.73 10.41
CA VAL A 175 -5.73 -0.48 10.95
C VAL A 175 -7.23 -0.27 11.11
N GLN A 176 -7.98 -1.36 11.03
CA GLN A 176 -9.40 -1.41 11.36
C GLN A 176 -9.54 -2.27 12.63
N PRO A 177 -9.55 -1.66 13.82
CA PRO A 177 -9.57 -2.41 15.07
C PRO A 177 -10.94 -3.05 15.32
N ASP A 178 -10.94 -4.17 16.03
CA ASP A 178 -12.16 -4.82 16.50
C ASP A 178 -12.83 -3.93 17.57
N GLY A 179 -13.89 -3.19 17.21
CA GLY A 179 -14.62 -2.33 18.14
C GLY A 179 -15.30 -1.13 17.47
N ASN A 180 -15.54 -0.06 18.24
CA ASN A 180 -16.26 1.14 17.75
C ASN A 180 -15.43 2.01 16.79
N ALA A 181 -14.10 1.93 16.83
CA ALA A 181 -13.25 2.74 15.98
C ALA A 181 -13.24 2.16 14.56
N ARG A 182 -13.86 2.88 13.62
CA ARG A 182 -13.97 2.42 12.22
C ARG A 182 -12.62 2.33 11.51
N PHE A 183 -11.65 3.18 11.88
CA PHE A 183 -10.26 3.10 11.48
C PHE A 183 -9.35 3.83 12.48
N VAL A 184 -8.08 3.48 12.51
CA VAL A 184 -7.00 4.30 13.06
C VAL A 184 -5.94 4.46 11.96
N ALA A 185 -5.65 5.69 11.55
CA ALA A 185 -4.68 5.99 10.51
C ALA A 185 -3.57 6.88 11.05
N ALA A 186 -2.32 6.53 10.78
CA ALA A 186 -1.14 7.31 11.14
C ALA A 186 -0.34 7.67 9.89
N ALA A 187 0.07 8.94 9.80
CA ALA A 187 0.90 9.45 8.72
C ALA A 187 1.92 10.45 9.27
N PRO A 188 3.04 10.72 8.57
CA PRO A 188 3.91 11.83 8.91
C PRO A 188 3.13 13.15 9.00
N GLN A 189 3.55 14.05 9.88
CA GLN A 189 3.03 15.43 9.96
C GLN A 189 3.96 16.39 9.18
N ARG A 190 3.52 17.62 8.91
CA ARG A 190 4.35 18.67 8.26
C ARG A 190 5.66 18.95 8.99
N MET A 191 5.69 18.86 10.31
CA MET A 191 6.92 19.02 11.10
C MET A 191 7.73 17.72 11.12
N LYS A 192 9.02 17.86 10.85
CA LYS A 192 9.99 16.76 10.80
C LYS A 192 9.92 15.90 12.06
N GLY A 193 9.85 14.59 11.87
CA GLY A 193 9.85 13.61 12.96
C GLY A 193 8.54 13.53 13.75
N MET A 194 7.51 14.27 13.35
CA MET A 194 6.18 14.19 13.96
C MET A 194 5.25 13.28 13.17
N VAL A 195 4.31 12.65 13.90
CA VAL A 195 3.25 11.81 13.35
C VAL A 195 1.90 12.43 13.71
N GLN A 196 0.93 12.31 12.83
CA GLN A 196 -0.48 12.61 13.09
C GLN A 196 -1.29 11.32 13.04
N VAL A 197 -2.13 11.11 14.05
CA VAL A 197 -3.02 9.96 14.18
C VAL A 197 -4.45 10.46 14.06
N HIS A 198 -5.23 9.79 13.21
CA HIS A 198 -6.61 10.14 12.89
C HIS A 198 -7.52 8.96 13.17
N ARG A 199 -8.67 9.25 13.80
CA ARG A 199 -9.76 8.32 14.09
C ARG A 199 -11.06 8.91 13.55
N LEU A 200 -12.06 8.07 13.29
CA LEU A 200 -13.35 8.55 12.83
C LEU A 200 -14.05 9.32 13.96
N ALA A 201 -14.51 10.54 13.67
CA ALA A 201 -15.30 11.36 14.60
C ALA A 201 -14.61 11.71 15.93
N GLU A 202 -13.28 11.58 16.01
CA GLU A 202 -12.46 12.01 17.14
C GLU A 202 -11.47 13.09 16.70
N ASP A 203 -10.95 13.84 17.68
CA ASP A 203 -9.86 14.78 17.44
C ASP A 203 -8.58 14.04 17.04
N HIS A 204 -7.80 14.70 16.17
CA HIS A 204 -6.53 14.15 15.73
C HIS A 204 -5.48 14.30 16.83
N VAL A 205 -4.61 13.30 16.94
CA VAL A 205 -3.52 13.28 17.92
C VAL A 205 -2.20 13.55 17.21
N TYR A 206 -1.41 14.49 17.72
CA TYR A 206 -0.07 14.78 17.22
C TYR A 206 0.99 14.21 18.14
N VAL A 207 1.96 13.49 17.56
CA VAL A 207 3.03 12.83 18.29
C VAL A 207 4.37 13.40 17.86
N ARG A 208 5.11 13.99 18.79
CA ARG A 208 6.51 14.43 18.60
C ARG A 208 7.45 13.23 18.78
N ALA A 209 7.56 12.41 17.74
CA ALA A 209 8.22 11.11 17.85
C ALA A 209 9.75 11.19 17.82
N HIS A 210 10.32 11.98 16.91
CA HIS A 210 11.76 12.05 16.67
C HIS A 210 12.21 13.47 16.30
N TYR A 211 13.49 13.79 16.52
CA TYR A 211 14.11 15.02 15.98
C TYR A 211 14.57 14.87 14.53
N SER A 212 14.83 13.63 14.10
CA SER A 212 15.17 13.30 12.71
C SER A 212 13.90 13.05 11.88
N SER A 213 14.05 12.88 10.57
CA SER A 213 12.96 12.40 9.73
C SER A 213 12.53 11.00 10.19
N LEU A 214 11.26 10.65 9.94
CA LEU A 214 10.76 9.30 10.22
C LEU A 214 11.34 8.32 9.21
N ALA A 215 11.65 7.11 9.68
CA ALA A 215 12.08 5.99 8.86
C ALA A 215 11.05 4.84 8.87
N ALA A 216 10.26 4.72 9.94
CA ALA A 216 9.21 3.72 10.05
C ALA A 216 8.03 4.21 10.91
N ILE A 217 6.83 3.74 10.57
CA ILE A 217 5.58 3.94 11.30
C ILE A 217 4.82 2.61 11.26
N ALA A 218 4.34 2.14 12.42
CA ALA A 218 3.44 0.99 12.50
C ALA A 218 2.39 1.19 13.61
N LEU A 219 1.22 0.62 13.40
CA LEU A 219 0.14 0.58 14.39
C LEU A 219 -0.02 -0.85 14.90
N SER A 220 -0.38 -1.02 16.17
CA SER A 220 -0.86 -2.32 16.66
C SER A 220 -2.21 -2.67 16.02
N ALA A 221 -2.55 -3.96 15.94
CA ALA A 221 -3.79 -4.43 15.30
C ALA A 221 -5.05 -3.83 15.94
N ASP A 222 -5.05 -3.64 17.27
CA ASP A 222 -6.13 -2.97 18.02
C ASP A 222 -6.11 -1.44 17.88
N GLY A 223 -5.14 -0.90 17.13
CA GLY A 223 -4.97 0.53 16.89
C GLY A 223 -4.65 1.35 18.14
N ARG A 224 -4.28 0.74 19.28
CA ARG A 224 -4.01 1.47 20.53
C ARG A 224 -2.57 1.99 20.61
N LEU A 225 -1.62 1.30 19.98
CA LEU A 225 -0.20 1.62 20.03
C LEU A 225 0.31 2.11 18.67
N LEU A 226 1.20 3.09 18.72
CA LEU A 226 1.96 3.61 17.59
C LEU A 226 3.45 3.38 17.82
N ALA A 227 4.07 2.57 16.96
CA ALA A 227 5.51 2.37 16.93
C ALA A 227 6.15 3.27 15.86
N THR A 228 7.26 3.92 16.19
CA THR A 228 7.99 4.80 15.26
C THR A 228 9.50 4.64 15.39
N ALA A 229 10.21 4.85 14.28
CA ALA A 229 11.66 4.97 14.26
C ALA A 229 12.09 6.18 13.43
N GLY A 230 13.16 6.84 13.85
CA GLY A 230 13.78 7.95 13.12
C GLY A 230 14.90 7.49 12.19
N SER A 231 15.25 8.30 11.19
CA SER A 231 16.31 8.00 10.21
C SER A 231 17.72 7.89 10.79
N LYS A 232 17.95 8.35 12.03
CA LYS A 232 19.20 8.06 12.75
C LYS A 232 19.29 6.61 13.23
N GLY A 233 18.16 5.88 13.28
CA GLY A 233 18.10 4.47 13.64
C GLY A 233 18.45 4.13 15.08
N THR A 234 18.56 5.13 15.98
CA THR A 234 19.06 4.92 17.33
C THR A 234 18.01 4.46 18.32
N LEU A 235 16.73 4.77 18.08
CA LEU A 235 15.66 4.50 19.03
C LEU A 235 14.35 4.12 18.33
N VAL A 236 13.67 3.13 18.88
CA VAL A 236 12.27 2.80 18.57
C VAL A 236 11.40 3.31 19.71
N ARG A 237 10.36 4.07 19.39
CA ARG A 237 9.44 4.62 20.39
C ARG A 237 8.03 4.14 20.19
N ILE A 238 7.38 3.79 21.30
CA ILE A 238 6.00 3.33 21.37
C ILE A 238 5.15 4.40 22.06
N PHE A 239 4.07 4.81 21.40
CA PHE A 239 3.15 5.83 21.88
C PHE A 239 1.73 5.28 22.01
N SER A 240 0.98 5.85 22.93
CA SER A 240 -0.47 5.72 22.95
C SER A 240 -1.07 6.56 21.81
N THR A 241 -1.99 5.98 21.06
CA THR A 241 -2.65 6.63 19.92
C THR A 241 -3.83 7.52 20.31
N SER A 242 -4.35 7.39 21.53
CA SER A 242 -5.49 8.20 22.01
C SER A 242 -5.08 9.57 22.54
N ASP A 243 -3.87 9.69 23.08
CA ASP A 243 -3.36 10.92 23.70
C ASP A 243 -1.94 11.30 23.25
N GLY A 244 -1.27 10.45 22.46
CA GLY A 244 0.08 10.70 21.93
C GLY A 244 1.18 10.54 22.98
N LYS A 245 0.87 10.00 24.16
CA LYS A 245 1.84 9.85 25.25
C LYS A 245 2.88 8.80 24.91
N LEU A 246 4.16 9.10 25.16
CA LEU A 246 5.25 8.13 25.08
C LEU A 246 5.08 7.06 26.17
N LEU A 247 5.00 5.80 25.76
CA LEU A 247 4.86 4.66 26.65
C LEU A 247 6.20 3.95 26.87
N GLN A 248 6.99 3.77 25.80
CA GLN A 248 8.28 3.08 25.84
C GLN A 248 9.25 3.65 24.81
N ALA A 249 10.54 3.60 25.12
CA ALA A 249 11.64 3.88 24.19
C ALA A 249 12.71 2.80 24.36
N TYR A 250 13.14 2.22 23.24
CA TYR A 250 14.19 1.21 23.14
C TYR A 250 15.36 1.77 22.35
#